data_AF-A0A2E0TAJ0-F1
#
_entry.id   AF-A0A2E0TAJ0-F1
#
_cell.length_a   1.000
_cell.length_b   1.000
_cell.length_c   1.000
_cell.angle_alpha   90.00
_cell.angle_beta   90.00
_cell.angle_gamma   90.00
#
_symmetry.space_group_name_H-M   'P 1'
#
loop_
_entity.id
_entity.type
_entity.pdbx_description
1 polymer ?
#
loop_
_entity_poly.entity_id
_entity_poly.type
_entity_poly.pdbx_seq_one_letter_code
_entity_poly.pdbx_strand_id
1 'polypeptide(L)'
;MGRALLCAAVVLGALHVGNGEAHAGGYDTPILYSARHIGMGGTAVGYVGDPSALFHNPAGIAQVERFSVLGDFSLILGDIQAAPANPNGGFGDVGSLRSETTVAPFFLLGAAGRLTDWMTVGVAAYPVASAGAEFNYTSDFDEDFIDRTRLVFFELSAAAAFQIPSYPQLRLGLGYRVTFVSLEREQANQAEGVPPQIDFEASGQNFAGVRIGLQWEAIDDMLQLGLAYRHKTSTTIDGSGFVVGSEFDYVETKFVLPSRLSFGARFDYLDFGVAFDFEYAFQSQNDRADVLVGASSDMTNAVGNIYD
;
A
#
# COMPACT_ATOMS: atom_id res chain seq x y z
N MET A 1 12.62 35.66 19.77
CA MET A 1 11.61 36.06 18.75
C MET A 1 11.72 35.29 17.44
N GLY A 2 12.91 35.07 16.86
CA GLY A 2 13.04 34.36 15.57
C GLY A 2 12.59 32.89 15.55
N ARG A 3 12.73 32.15 16.66
CA ARG A 3 12.38 30.72 16.74
C ARG A 3 10.86 30.45 16.74
N ALA A 4 10.07 31.28 17.42
CA ALA A 4 8.61 31.14 17.47
C ALA A 4 7.93 31.51 16.13
N LEU A 5 8.51 32.45 15.38
CA LEU A 5 8.06 32.82 14.03
C LEU A 5 8.28 31.69 13.01
N LEU A 6 9.33 30.88 13.18
CA LEU A 6 9.59 29.73 12.33
C LEU A 6 8.56 28.61 12.56
N CYS A 7 8.22 28.31 13.82
CA CYS A 7 7.15 27.38 14.17
C CYS A 7 5.80 27.81 13.55
N ALA A 8 5.46 29.09 13.70
CA ALA A 8 4.22 29.63 13.15
C ALA A 8 4.19 29.55 11.61
N ALA A 9 5.31 29.79 10.93
CA ALA A 9 5.38 29.72 9.47
C ALA A 9 5.22 28.28 8.93
N VAL A 10 5.82 27.29 9.59
CA VAL A 10 5.68 25.87 9.20
C VAL A 10 4.24 25.39 9.42
N VAL A 11 3.64 25.73 10.58
CA VAL A 11 2.25 25.37 10.91
C VAL A 11 1.25 26.09 9.99
N LEU A 12 1.46 27.38 9.69
CA LEU A 12 0.58 28.14 8.79
C LEU A 12 0.71 27.72 7.32
N GLY A 13 1.90 27.27 6.89
CA GLY A 13 2.12 26.71 5.55
C GLY A 13 1.38 25.39 5.33
N ALA A 14 1.36 24.51 6.34
CA ALA A 14 0.63 23.24 6.29
C ALA A 14 -0.91 23.45 6.22
N LEU A 15 -1.43 24.54 6.78
CA LEU A 15 -2.86 24.87 6.78
C LEU A 15 -3.38 25.48 5.47
N HIS A 16 -2.51 25.81 4.51
CA HIS A 16 -2.89 26.43 3.22
C HIS A 16 -2.93 25.44 2.04
N VAL A 17 -2.86 24.13 2.30
CA VAL A 17 -3.15 23.12 1.28
C VAL A 17 -4.64 23.21 0.97
N GLY A 18 -4.98 23.86 -0.14
CA GLY A 18 -6.33 24.21 -0.52
C GLY A 18 -7.27 23.01 -0.61
N ASN A 19 -8.58 23.29 -0.56
CA ASN A 19 -9.66 22.32 -0.73
C ASN A 19 -9.56 21.65 -2.11
N GLY A 20 -8.76 20.59 -2.22
CA GLY A 20 -8.73 19.71 -3.39
C GLY A 20 -9.92 18.76 -3.37
N GLU A 21 -10.34 18.30 -4.55
CA GLU A 21 -11.29 17.19 -4.66
C GLU A 21 -10.67 15.94 -4.01
N ALA A 22 -11.40 15.29 -3.12
CA ALA A 22 -10.98 14.04 -2.51
C ALA A 22 -11.13 12.91 -3.54
N HIS A 23 -10.00 12.42 -4.05
CA HIS A 23 -9.96 11.23 -4.88
C HIS A 23 -9.66 9.99 -4.01
N ALA A 24 -10.26 8.86 -4.34
CA ALA A 24 -9.98 7.60 -3.65
C ALA A 24 -8.50 7.20 -3.82
N GLY A 25 -7.86 6.78 -2.73
CA GLY A 25 -6.47 6.28 -2.74
C GLY A 25 -6.29 4.92 -3.42
N GLY A 26 -7.36 4.34 -3.95
CA GLY A 26 -7.37 2.99 -4.51
C GLY A 26 -7.06 1.93 -3.46
N TYR A 27 -6.35 0.88 -3.85
CA TYR A 27 -5.85 -0.17 -2.98
C TYR A 27 -4.57 0.19 -2.23
N ASP A 28 -4.06 1.43 -2.40
CA ASP A 28 -2.92 1.93 -1.66
C ASP A 28 -3.38 2.34 -0.25
N THR A 29 -3.70 1.33 0.56
CA THR A 29 -4.07 1.51 1.97
C THR A 29 -2.96 2.31 2.65
N PRO A 30 -3.29 3.34 3.45
CA PRO A 30 -2.30 4.10 4.23
C PRO A 30 -1.82 3.21 5.38
N ILE A 31 -1.03 2.19 5.04
CA ILE A 31 -0.41 1.30 6.00
C ILE A 31 0.78 2.07 6.55
N LEU A 32 0.73 2.32 7.84
CA LEU A 32 1.74 3.08 8.55
C LEU A 32 2.47 2.10 9.43
N TYR A 33 3.72 1.77 9.10
CA TYR A 33 4.45 0.79 9.90
C TYR A 33 5.18 1.43 11.08
N SER A 34 5.18 0.69 12.19
CA SER A 34 5.51 1.10 13.57
C SER A 34 4.38 1.86 14.25
N ALA A 35 3.98 1.37 15.42
CA ALA A 35 3.04 2.03 16.34
C ALA A 35 3.36 3.51 16.58
N ARG A 36 4.64 3.89 16.56
CA ARG A 36 5.10 5.29 16.66
C ARG A 36 4.53 6.15 15.52
N HIS A 37 4.66 5.70 14.28
CA HIS A 37 4.24 6.48 13.11
C HIS A 37 2.72 6.45 12.98
N ILE A 38 2.06 5.32 13.28
CA ILE A 38 0.59 5.25 13.37
C ILE A 38 0.06 6.30 14.35
N GLY A 39 0.61 6.35 15.57
CA GLY A 39 0.20 7.30 16.60
C GLY A 39 0.44 8.78 16.26
N MET A 40 1.30 9.06 15.27
CA MET A 40 1.57 10.41 14.76
C MET A 40 0.90 10.68 13.41
N GLY A 41 -0.20 9.97 13.11
CA GLY A 41 -0.97 10.18 11.87
C GLY A 41 -0.21 9.78 10.60
N GLY A 42 0.77 8.90 10.72
CA GLY A 42 1.52 8.34 9.60
C GLY A 42 2.78 9.08 9.19
N THR A 43 3.12 10.16 9.88
CA THR A 43 4.34 10.91 9.59
C THR A 43 5.58 10.08 9.92
N ALA A 44 6.57 10.07 9.05
CA ALA A 44 7.82 9.32 9.21
C ALA A 44 8.93 9.77 8.24
N VAL A 45 8.59 10.32 7.07
CA VAL A 45 9.51 10.48 5.93
C VAL A 45 10.76 11.27 6.29
N GLY A 46 10.61 12.33 7.09
CA GLY A 46 11.71 13.23 7.46
C GLY A 46 12.67 12.70 8.53
N TYR A 47 12.24 11.77 9.37
CA TYR A 47 12.92 11.49 10.64
C TYR A 47 12.99 10.02 11.03
N VAL A 48 12.35 9.11 10.29
CA VAL A 48 12.43 7.67 10.55
C VAL A 48 13.89 7.23 10.57
N GLY A 49 14.27 6.46 11.60
CA GLY A 49 15.66 6.10 11.90
C GLY A 49 15.84 4.64 12.33
N ASP A 50 14.81 3.82 12.13
CA ASP A 50 14.77 2.40 12.50
C ASP A 50 14.45 1.51 11.27
N PRO A 51 14.41 0.17 11.37
CA PRO A 51 14.14 -0.68 10.21
C PRO A 51 12.82 -0.43 9.48
N SER A 52 11.82 0.23 10.08
CA SER A 52 10.59 0.65 9.37
C SER A 52 10.87 1.71 8.29
N ALA A 53 12.04 2.36 8.32
CA ALA A 53 12.54 3.23 7.25
C ALA A 53 12.57 2.54 5.87
N LEU A 54 12.68 1.21 5.82
CA LEU A 54 12.65 0.44 4.56
C LEU A 54 11.32 0.61 3.81
N PHE A 55 10.22 0.87 4.54
CA PHE A 55 8.92 1.23 3.99
C PHE A 55 8.81 2.73 3.72
N HIS A 56 9.11 3.56 4.74
CA HIS A 56 8.84 5.00 4.74
C HIS A 56 9.85 5.83 3.93
N ASN A 57 11.15 5.68 4.21
CA ASN A 57 12.23 6.39 3.54
C ASN A 57 13.56 5.64 3.75
N PRO A 58 14.13 4.97 2.73
CA PRO A 58 15.29 4.11 2.92
C PRO A 58 16.54 4.87 3.40
N ALA A 59 16.61 6.20 3.28
CA ALA A 59 17.72 6.97 3.86
C ALA A 59 17.76 6.89 5.39
N GLY A 60 16.62 6.62 6.03
CA GLY A 60 16.48 6.55 7.48
C GLY A 60 17.32 5.48 8.15
N ILE A 61 17.55 4.33 7.49
CA ILE A 61 18.35 3.27 8.10
C ILE A 61 19.80 3.68 8.35
N ALA A 62 20.34 4.74 7.70
CA ALA A 62 21.68 5.24 8.01
C ALA A 62 21.83 5.71 9.47
N GLN A 63 20.72 6.06 10.14
CA GLN A 63 20.70 6.43 11.55
C GLN A 63 20.89 5.22 12.49
N VAL A 64 20.77 3.98 12.00
CA VAL A 64 21.00 2.77 12.81
C VAL A 64 22.49 2.66 13.16
N GLU A 65 22.81 2.66 14.45
CA GLU A 65 24.19 2.76 14.93
C GLU A 65 25.02 1.48 14.76
N ARG A 66 24.43 0.32 15.03
CA ARG A 66 25.11 -0.99 14.96
C ARG A 66 24.23 -2.02 14.28
N PHE A 67 23.14 -2.36 14.95
CA PHE A 67 22.18 -3.34 14.50
C PHE A 67 20.85 -3.03 15.17
N SER A 68 19.76 -3.11 14.40
CA SER A 68 18.41 -2.92 14.89
C SER A 68 17.50 -3.93 14.23
N VAL A 69 16.59 -4.50 15.02
CA VAL A 69 15.49 -5.35 14.53
C VAL A 69 14.19 -4.70 14.99
N LEU A 70 13.18 -4.74 14.14
CA LEU A 70 11.86 -4.24 14.42
C LEU A 70 10.82 -5.26 13.98
N GLY A 71 9.91 -5.58 14.90
CA GLY A 71 8.69 -6.31 14.61
C GLY A 71 7.50 -5.41 14.95
N ASP A 72 6.61 -5.22 14.01
CA ASP A 72 5.38 -4.46 14.15
C ASP A 72 4.19 -5.34 13.74
N PHE A 73 3.09 -5.20 14.45
CA PHE A 73 1.83 -5.87 14.14
C PHE A 73 0.69 -4.91 14.42
N SER A 74 -0.13 -4.68 13.40
CA SER A 74 -1.26 -3.77 13.42
C SER A 74 -2.47 -4.48 12.84
N LEU A 75 -3.63 -4.34 13.47
CA LEU A 75 -4.88 -4.94 13.00
C LEU A 75 -5.77 -3.84 12.42
N ILE A 76 -6.14 -3.98 11.14
CA ILE A 76 -7.17 -3.13 10.53
C ILE A 76 -8.49 -3.88 10.59
N LEU A 77 -9.47 -3.23 11.22
CA LEU A 77 -10.86 -3.66 11.28
C LEU A 77 -11.69 -2.62 10.55
N GLY A 78 -12.48 -3.05 9.59
CA GLY A 78 -13.31 -2.14 8.82
C GLY A 78 -14.39 -2.88 8.05
N ASP A 79 -15.36 -2.12 7.63
CA ASP A 79 -16.47 -2.55 6.81
C ASP A 79 -16.75 -1.46 5.78
N ILE A 80 -17.41 -1.84 4.71
CA ILE A 80 -17.72 -0.94 3.61
C ILE A 80 -19.20 -1.03 3.30
N GLN A 81 -19.78 0.09 2.91
CA GLN A 81 -21.16 0.14 2.46
C GLN A 81 -21.19 0.36 0.94
N ALA A 82 -21.75 -0.60 0.22
CA ALA A 82 -21.81 -0.61 -1.24
C ALA A 82 -23.11 -1.29 -1.71
N ALA A 83 -23.43 -1.21 -3.00
CA ALA A 83 -24.55 -1.92 -3.62
C ALA A 83 -23.95 -2.95 -4.59
N PRO A 84 -23.80 -4.23 -4.18
CA PRO A 84 -23.22 -5.26 -5.03
C PRO A 84 -24.06 -5.47 -6.30
N ALA A 85 -23.39 -5.75 -7.42
CA ALA A 85 -24.08 -6.11 -8.65
C ALA A 85 -24.87 -7.42 -8.45
N ASN A 86 -26.07 -7.51 -9.04
CA ASN A 86 -26.84 -8.74 -9.07
C ASN A 86 -26.19 -9.72 -10.08
N PRO A 87 -25.61 -10.85 -9.64
CA PRO A 87 -24.85 -11.76 -10.50
C PRO A 87 -25.69 -12.43 -11.60
N ASN A 88 -27.02 -12.45 -11.47
CA ASN A 88 -27.92 -13.05 -12.44
C ASN A 88 -28.48 -12.06 -13.48
N GLY A 89 -28.05 -10.79 -13.47
CA GLY A 89 -28.48 -9.78 -14.43
C GLY A 89 -29.99 -9.46 -14.42
N GLY A 90 -30.70 -9.86 -13.35
CA GLY A 90 -32.13 -9.65 -13.17
C GLY A 90 -32.48 -8.29 -12.57
N PHE A 91 -33.69 -7.80 -12.87
CA PHE A 91 -34.29 -6.59 -12.31
C PHE A 91 -34.56 -6.76 -10.80
N GLY A 92 -33.53 -6.56 -9.98
CA GLY A 92 -33.61 -6.51 -8.52
C GLY A 92 -32.39 -5.76 -8.01
N ASP A 93 -32.62 -4.54 -7.51
CA ASP A 93 -31.59 -3.67 -6.97
C ASP A 93 -31.20 -4.23 -5.60
N VAL A 94 -30.02 -4.85 -5.49
CA VAL A 94 -29.48 -5.19 -4.18
C VAL A 94 -29.10 -3.86 -3.57
N GLY A 95 -29.99 -3.30 -2.75
CA GLY A 95 -29.82 -1.97 -2.17
C GLY A 95 -28.49 -1.85 -1.41
N SER A 96 -28.22 -0.67 -0.84
CA SER A 96 -26.96 -0.48 -0.12
C SER A 96 -26.80 -1.46 1.05
N LEU A 97 -25.84 -2.37 0.91
CA LEU A 97 -25.47 -3.39 1.89
C LEU A 97 -24.18 -2.99 2.60
N ARG A 98 -24.06 -3.46 3.83
CA ARG A 98 -22.84 -3.38 4.62
C ARG A 98 -22.09 -4.69 4.46
N SER A 99 -20.79 -4.62 4.19
CA SER A 99 -19.94 -5.80 4.11
C SER A 99 -19.81 -6.46 5.47
N GLU A 100 -19.38 -7.72 5.47
CA GLU A 100 -18.79 -8.34 6.65
C GLU A 100 -17.60 -7.51 7.15
N THR A 101 -17.30 -7.66 8.44
CA THR A 101 -16.14 -6.97 9.03
C THR A 101 -14.86 -7.60 8.50
N THR A 102 -14.11 -6.85 7.69
CA THR A 102 -12.78 -7.22 7.24
C THR A 102 -11.82 -7.19 8.41
N VAL A 103 -11.15 -8.31 8.64
CA VAL A 103 -10.07 -8.45 9.62
C VAL A 103 -8.75 -8.62 8.87
N ALA A 104 -7.98 -7.53 8.78
CA ALA A 104 -6.75 -7.50 8.00
C ALA A 104 -5.52 -7.29 8.91
N PRO A 105 -4.72 -8.33 9.17
CA PRO A 105 -3.47 -8.20 9.90
C PRO A 105 -2.37 -7.60 9.02
N PHE A 106 -1.77 -6.52 9.47
CA PHE A 106 -0.59 -5.90 8.88
C PHE A 106 0.59 -6.09 9.80
N PHE A 107 1.75 -6.40 9.23
CA PHE A 107 2.96 -6.57 9.99
C PHE A 107 4.15 -5.99 9.24
N LEU A 108 5.18 -5.60 9.98
CA LEU A 108 6.50 -5.35 9.43
C LEU A 108 7.51 -6.10 10.26
N LEU A 109 8.32 -6.91 9.58
CA LEU A 109 9.53 -7.49 10.15
C LEU A 109 10.71 -6.88 9.41
N GLY A 110 11.57 -6.18 10.12
CA GLY A 110 12.70 -5.47 9.53
C GLY A 110 13.97 -5.62 10.37
N ALA A 111 15.11 -5.65 9.70
CA ALA A 111 16.42 -5.58 10.34
C ALA A 111 17.33 -4.64 9.55
N ALA A 112 18.19 -3.92 10.24
CA ALA A 112 19.22 -3.08 9.64
C ALA A 112 20.51 -3.18 10.43
N GLY A 113 21.65 -3.15 9.74
CA GLY A 113 22.98 -3.27 10.30
C GLY A 113 23.98 -2.35 9.62
N ARG A 114 24.73 -1.60 10.43
CA ARG A 114 25.78 -0.71 9.95
C ARG A 114 26.99 -1.55 9.54
N LEU A 115 27.39 -1.46 8.28
CA LEU A 115 28.53 -2.21 7.73
C LEU A 115 29.84 -1.42 7.83
N THR A 116 29.74 -0.10 7.64
CA THR A 116 30.86 0.85 7.77
C THR A 116 30.36 2.14 8.42
N ASP A 117 31.25 3.07 8.76
CA ASP A 117 30.88 4.36 9.36
C ASP A 117 29.97 5.22 8.46
N TRP A 118 29.88 4.90 7.17
CA TRP A 118 29.11 5.66 6.17
C TRP A 118 28.03 4.83 5.48
N MET A 119 27.96 3.51 5.70
CA MET A 119 27.04 2.62 4.99
C MET A 119 26.28 1.69 5.95
N THR A 120 24.97 1.67 5.79
CA THR A 120 24.05 0.77 6.50
C THR A 120 23.21 0.00 5.50
N VAL A 121 22.98 -1.29 5.76
CA VAL A 121 22.08 -2.12 4.94
C VAL A 121 20.92 -2.61 5.78
N GLY A 122 19.80 -2.90 5.13
CA GLY A 122 18.64 -3.44 5.80
C GLY A 122 17.76 -4.28 4.90
N VAL A 123 16.97 -5.14 5.52
CA VAL A 123 15.96 -5.99 4.87
C VAL A 123 14.67 -5.94 5.66
N ALA A 124 13.53 -5.95 4.98
CA ALA A 124 12.22 -5.98 5.61
C ALA A 124 11.18 -6.70 4.75
N ALA A 125 10.16 -7.21 5.42
CA ALA A 125 9.04 -7.93 4.86
C ALA A 125 7.73 -7.37 5.43
N TYR A 126 6.80 -6.98 4.55
CA TYR A 126 5.54 -6.35 4.95
C TYR A 126 4.51 -6.30 3.81
N PRO A 127 3.21 -6.34 4.10
CA PRO A 127 2.18 -5.91 3.14
C PRO A 127 2.34 -4.43 2.74
N VAL A 128 2.12 -4.07 1.49
CA VAL A 128 2.28 -2.67 1.00
C VAL A 128 0.97 -2.03 0.55
N ALA A 129 0.00 -2.85 0.17
CA ALA A 129 -1.30 -2.42 -0.32
C ALA A 129 -2.30 -3.58 -0.14
N SER A 130 -3.57 -3.23 -0.03
CA SER A 130 -4.65 -4.22 0.02
C SER A 130 -5.98 -3.57 -0.37
N ALA A 131 -6.91 -4.38 -0.84
CA ALA A 131 -8.30 -4.01 -0.97
C ALA A 131 -9.17 -5.26 -0.84
N GLY A 132 -10.41 -5.08 -0.41
CA GLY A 132 -11.32 -6.21 -0.32
C GLY A 132 -12.54 -5.94 0.54
N ALA A 133 -13.59 -6.68 0.25
CA ALA A 133 -14.86 -6.69 0.94
C ALA A 133 -15.50 -8.06 0.76
N GLU A 134 -16.38 -8.42 1.67
CA GLU A 134 -17.24 -9.59 1.55
C GLU A 134 -18.68 -9.16 1.83
N PHE A 135 -19.59 -9.52 0.93
CA PHE A 135 -21.02 -9.30 1.08
C PHE A 135 -21.72 -10.65 1.00
N ASN A 136 -22.45 -11.00 2.06
CA ASN A 136 -23.40 -12.10 2.07
C ASN A 136 -24.81 -11.52 2.05
N TYR A 137 -25.63 -11.92 1.07
CA TYR A 137 -26.96 -11.35 0.91
C TYR A 137 -27.94 -12.32 0.26
N THR A 138 -29.21 -12.16 0.60
CA THR A 138 -30.31 -12.90 0.00
C THR A 138 -31.03 -12.01 -1.01
N SER A 139 -31.28 -12.52 -2.20
CA SER A 139 -32.01 -11.79 -3.25
C SER A 139 -33.52 -11.73 -2.98
N ASP A 140 -34.24 -10.92 -3.76
CA ASP A 140 -35.71 -10.86 -3.74
C ASP A 140 -36.40 -12.21 -4.04
N PHE A 141 -35.66 -13.17 -4.60
CA PHE A 141 -36.14 -14.52 -4.92
C PHE A 141 -35.78 -15.57 -3.86
N ASP A 142 -35.31 -15.16 -2.68
CA ASP A 142 -34.91 -16.06 -1.57
C ASP A 142 -33.71 -16.96 -1.93
N GLU A 143 -32.83 -16.48 -2.80
CA GLU A 143 -31.55 -17.11 -3.14
C GLU A 143 -30.40 -16.40 -2.43
N ASP A 144 -29.50 -17.16 -1.81
CA ASP A 144 -28.33 -16.65 -1.10
C ASP A 144 -27.14 -16.46 -2.04
N PHE A 145 -26.45 -15.34 -1.89
CA PHE A 145 -25.29 -14.96 -2.69
C PHE A 145 -24.12 -14.55 -1.81
N ILE A 146 -22.93 -14.79 -2.35
CA ILE A 146 -21.68 -14.23 -1.85
C ILE A 146 -21.05 -13.36 -2.93
N ASP A 147 -20.52 -12.22 -2.51
CA ASP A 147 -19.62 -11.38 -3.31
C ASP A 147 -18.40 -11.02 -2.45
N ARG A 148 -17.26 -11.63 -2.77
CA ARG A 148 -16.00 -11.47 -2.06
C ARG A 148 -14.89 -11.05 -3.01
N THR A 149 -14.11 -10.08 -2.56
CA THR A 149 -12.83 -9.70 -3.17
C THR A 149 -11.78 -9.61 -2.09
N ARG A 150 -10.61 -10.23 -2.32
CA ARG A 150 -9.44 -10.11 -1.46
C ARG A 150 -8.21 -9.88 -2.33
N LEU A 151 -7.65 -8.69 -2.25
CA LEU A 151 -6.45 -8.28 -2.97
C LEU A 151 -5.37 -7.89 -1.96
N VAL A 152 -4.21 -8.53 -2.04
CA VAL A 152 -3.08 -8.25 -1.14
C VAL A 152 -1.79 -8.08 -1.93
N PHE A 153 -1.06 -7.02 -1.63
CA PHE A 153 0.30 -6.79 -2.10
C PHE A 153 1.26 -6.98 -0.94
N PHE A 154 2.23 -7.85 -1.11
CA PHE A 154 3.29 -8.10 -0.15
C PHE A 154 4.64 -7.72 -0.74
N GLU A 155 5.52 -7.13 0.07
CA GLU A 155 6.86 -6.73 -0.36
C GLU A 155 7.95 -7.34 0.51
N LEU A 156 8.98 -7.83 -0.17
CA LEU A 156 10.31 -8.02 0.40
C LEU A 156 11.19 -6.86 -0.08
N SER A 157 11.73 -6.10 0.86
CA SER A 157 12.57 -4.94 0.58
C SER A 157 13.97 -5.14 1.12
N ALA A 158 14.98 -4.82 0.31
CA ALA A 158 16.37 -4.72 0.72
C ALA A 158 16.88 -3.32 0.38
N ALA A 159 17.63 -2.68 1.26
CA ALA A 159 18.15 -1.34 0.98
C ALA A 159 19.57 -1.14 1.50
N ALA A 160 20.23 -0.16 0.92
CA ALA A 160 21.44 0.45 1.43
C ALA A 160 21.20 1.94 1.65
N ALA A 161 21.72 2.47 2.74
CA ALA A 161 21.74 3.88 3.03
C ALA A 161 23.16 4.35 3.32
N PHE A 162 23.40 5.59 2.92
CA PHE A 162 24.70 6.21 2.88
C PHE A 162 24.65 7.52 3.64
N GLN A 163 25.51 7.66 4.65
CA GLN A 163 25.77 8.92 5.31
C GLN A 163 26.98 9.57 4.63
N ILE A 164 26.81 10.77 4.08
CA ILE A 164 27.88 11.43 3.32
C ILE A 164 28.97 11.89 4.31
N PRO A 165 30.22 11.40 4.23
CA PRO A 165 31.23 11.71 5.26
C PRO A 165 31.52 13.21 5.41
N SER A 166 31.51 13.95 4.30
CA SER A 166 31.70 15.41 4.30
C SER A 166 30.47 16.21 4.76
N TYR A 167 29.31 15.55 4.84
CA TYR A 167 28.01 16.15 5.20
C TYR A 167 27.21 15.14 6.03
N PRO A 168 27.61 14.87 7.29
CA PRO A 168 26.98 13.83 8.12
C PRO A 168 25.48 14.04 8.35
N GLN A 169 25.02 15.29 8.25
CA GLN A 169 23.61 15.67 8.29
C GLN A 169 22.80 15.18 7.07
N LEU A 170 23.45 14.78 5.97
CA LEU A 170 22.80 14.32 4.74
C LEU A 170 22.92 12.80 4.60
N ARG A 171 21.77 12.17 4.42
CA ARG A 171 21.62 10.73 4.27
C ARG A 171 20.88 10.42 2.97
N LEU A 172 21.39 9.45 2.21
CA LEU A 172 20.77 8.96 0.98
C LEU A 172 20.42 7.49 1.16
N GLY A 173 19.34 7.03 0.54
CA GLY A 173 18.90 5.65 0.59
C GLY A 173 18.49 5.13 -0.78
N LEU A 174 18.81 3.88 -1.05
CA LEU A 174 18.35 3.14 -2.22
C LEU A 174 17.80 1.79 -1.75
N GLY A 175 16.53 1.56 -2.05
CA GLY A 175 15.82 0.32 -1.77
C GLY A 175 15.45 -0.42 -3.05
N TYR A 176 15.66 -1.73 -3.04
CA TYR A 176 15.14 -2.68 -4.01
C TYR A 176 13.97 -3.46 -3.38
N ARG A 177 12.96 -3.77 -4.19
CA ARG A 177 11.71 -4.38 -3.71
C ARG A 177 11.25 -5.46 -4.67
N VAL A 178 10.90 -6.59 -4.10
CA VAL A 178 10.15 -7.66 -4.78
C VAL A 178 8.72 -7.59 -4.29
N THR A 179 7.77 -7.43 -5.20
CA THR A 179 6.34 -7.34 -4.89
C THR A 179 5.66 -8.64 -5.29
N PHE A 180 4.88 -9.21 -4.38
CA PHE A 180 4.00 -10.35 -4.61
C PHE A 180 2.56 -9.85 -4.54
N VAL A 181 1.74 -10.29 -5.48
CA VAL A 181 0.32 -9.90 -5.54
C VAL A 181 -0.50 -11.17 -5.58
N SER A 182 -1.57 -11.18 -4.80
CA SER A 182 -2.56 -12.24 -4.77
C SER A 182 -3.95 -11.62 -4.80
N LEU A 183 -4.81 -12.19 -5.63
CA LEU A 183 -6.21 -11.85 -5.78
C LEU A 183 -7.03 -13.12 -5.62
N GLU A 184 -8.05 -13.04 -4.76
CA GLU A 184 -9.15 -13.99 -4.70
C GLU A 184 -10.43 -13.21 -5.01
N ARG A 185 -11.22 -13.69 -5.98
CA ARG A 185 -12.48 -13.08 -6.39
C ARG A 185 -13.55 -14.15 -6.51
N GLU A 186 -14.62 -13.99 -5.75
CA GLU A 186 -15.74 -14.90 -5.70
C GLU A 186 -17.05 -14.11 -5.83
N GLN A 187 -17.91 -14.52 -6.75
CA GLN A 187 -19.27 -14.06 -6.92
C GLN A 187 -20.12 -15.28 -7.31
N ALA A 188 -20.93 -15.77 -6.37
CA ALA A 188 -21.60 -17.05 -6.54
C ALA A 188 -23.00 -17.04 -5.91
N ASN A 189 -23.92 -17.76 -6.57
CA ASN A 189 -25.15 -18.24 -5.94
C ASN A 189 -24.78 -19.44 -5.07
N GLN A 190 -25.20 -19.44 -3.81
CA GLN A 190 -24.92 -20.51 -2.84
C GLN A 190 -25.85 -21.73 -2.99
N ALA A 191 -26.77 -21.73 -3.97
CA ALA A 191 -27.62 -22.86 -4.28
C ALA A 191 -26.83 -24.06 -4.85
N GLU A 192 -27.19 -25.27 -4.39
CA GLU A 192 -26.50 -26.50 -4.79
C GLU A 192 -26.60 -26.76 -6.31
N GLY A 193 -25.45 -27.02 -6.94
CA GLY A 193 -25.36 -27.36 -8.37
C GLY A 193 -25.40 -26.15 -9.33
N VAL A 194 -25.42 -24.92 -8.82
CA VAL A 194 -25.28 -23.70 -9.61
C VAL A 194 -23.79 -23.32 -9.70
N PRO A 195 -23.18 -23.28 -10.90
CA PRO A 195 -21.81 -22.82 -11.06
C PRO A 195 -21.65 -21.35 -10.63
N PRO A 196 -20.52 -20.97 -10.02
CA PRO A 196 -20.27 -19.57 -9.65
C PRO A 196 -20.14 -18.70 -10.90
N GLN A 197 -20.57 -17.44 -10.82
CA GLN A 197 -20.36 -16.48 -11.90
C GLN A 197 -18.89 -16.09 -12.00
N ILE A 198 -18.25 -15.86 -10.86
CA ILE A 198 -16.82 -15.59 -10.74
C ILE A 198 -16.32 -16.40 -9.56
N ASP A 199 -15.27 -17.17 -9.75
CA ASP A 199 -14.56 -17.86 -8.67
C ASP A 199 -13.16 -18.21 -9.17
N PHE A 200 -12.19 -17.36 -8.87
CA PHE A 200 -10.81 -17.64 -9.24
C PHE A 200 -9.84 -17.03 -8.23
N GLU A 201 -8.67 -17.66 -8.20
CA GLU A 201 -7.50 -17.18 -7.49
C GLU A 201 -6.39 -16.93 -8.50
N ALA A 202 -5.71 -15.78 -8.38
CA ALA A 202 -4.59 -15.44 -9.22
C ALA A 202 -3.45 -14.86 -8.38
N SER A 203 -2.21 -15.14 -8.80
CA SER A 203 -1.04 -14.61 -8.11
C SER A 203 0.07 -14.27 -9.09
N GLY A 204 1.00 -13.42 -8.65
CA GLY A 204 2.12 -13.02 -9.48
C GLY A 204 3.15 -12.22 -8.70
N GLN A 205 4.28 -11.96 -9.35
CA GLN A 205 5.41 -11.28 -8.72
C GLN A 205 6.07 -10.27 -9.66
N ASN A 206 6.63 -9.22 -9.08
CA ASN A 206 7.35 -8.16 -9.79
C ASN A 206 8.70 -7.87 -9.12
N PHE A 207 9.75 -7.82 -9.93
CA PHE A 207 11.14 -7.62 -9.51
C PHE A 207 11.70 -6.24 -9.91
N ALA A 208 10.86 -5.31 -10.36
CA ALA A 208 11.26 -4.00 -10.85
C ALA A 208 11.03 -2.87 -9.82
N GLY A 209 10.78 -3.24 -8.56
CA GLY A 209 10.49 -2.29 -7.49
C GLY A 209 11.75 -1.58 -6.99
N VAL A 210 11.73 -0.25 -7.02
CA VAL A 210 12.79 0.61 -6.46
C VAL A 210 12.18 1.67 -5.53
N ARG A 211 12.90 2.03 -4.46
CA ARG A 211 12.66 3.20 -3.60
C ARG A 211 13.94 4.02 -3.51
N ILE A 212 13.82 5.34 -3.56
CA ILE A 212 14.94 6.26 -3.35
C ILE A 212 14.56 7.19 -2.20
N GLY A 213 15.52 7.47 -1.33
CA GLY A 213 15.33 8.26 -0.13
C GLY A 213 16.41 9.30 0.04
N LEU A 214 16.03 10.43 0.61
CA LEU A 214 16.91 11.46 1.13
C LEU A 214 16.38 11.88 2.50
N GLN A 215 17.27 12.04 3.46
CA GLN A 215 17.01 12.73 4.72
C GLN A 215 18.10 13.75 4.96
N TRP A 216 17.71 14.91 5.46
CA TRP A 216 18.61 16.00 5.77
C TRP A 216 18.24 16.62 7.11
N GLU A 217 19.20 16.62 8.02
CA GLU A 217 19.13 17.42 9.23
C GLU A 217 19.55 18.85 8.91
N ALA A 218 18.55 19.66 8.58
CA ALA A 218 18.72 21.04 8.13
C ALA A 218 19.16 21.96 9.26
N ILE A 219 18.69 21.67 10.49
CA ILE A 219 19.15 22.33 11.71
C ILE A 219 19.32 21.25 12.77
N ASP A 220 20.55 21.16 13.29
CA ASP A 220 20.98 20.22 14.32
C ASP A 220 19.95 20.11 15.45
N ASP A 221 19.48 18.89 15.72
CA ASP A 221 18.49 18.53 16.74
C ASP A 221 17.15 19.31 16.71
N MET A 222 16.86 20.05 15.63
CA MET A 222 15.70 20.95 15.59
C MET A 222 14.87 20.82 14.32
N LEU A 223 15.48 20.57 13.16
CA LEU A 223 14.77 20.48 11.89
C LEU A 223 15.32 19.36 11.03
N GLN A 224 14.50 18.36 10.78
CA GLN A 224 14.77 17.25 9.87
C GLN A 224 13.81 17.29 8.69
N LEU A 225 14.34 17.10 7.50
CA LEU A 225 13.60 17.09 6.25
C LEU A 225 13.84 15.76 5.55
N GLY A 226 12.86 15.29 4.79
CA GLY A 226 12.97 14.07 4.01
C GLY A 226 12.24 14.15 2.69
N LEU A 227 12.77 13.41 1.72
CA LEU A 227 12.15 13.13 0.44
C LEU A 227 12.27 11.64 0.18
N ALA A 228 11.18 11.03 -0.26
CA ALA A 228 11.15 9.64 -0.67
C ALA A 228 10.40 9.50 -1.99
N TYR A 229 10.88 8.62 -2.84
CA TYR A 229 10.22 8.25 -4.08
C TYR A 229 10.10 6.73 -4.17
N ARG A 230 8.86 6.25 -4.31
CA ARG A 230 8.53 4.85 -4.60
C ARG A 230 8.26 4.74 -6.10
N HIS A 231 9.01 3.90 -6.80
CA HIS A 231 8.79 3.60 -8.22
C HIS A 231 7.50 2.79 -8.44
N LYS A 232 6.82 3.01 -9.57
CA LYS A 232 5.68 2.20 -10.01
C LYS A 232 6.06 0.73 -10.19
N THR A 233 5.23 -0.20 -9.72
CA THR A 233 5.32 -1.61 -10.13
C THR A 233 4.05 -2.02 -10.87
N SER A 234 4.21 -2.96 -11.80
CA SER A 234 3.16 -3.44 -12.68
C SER A 234 3.25 -4.96 -12.67
N THR A 235 2.38 -5.59 -11.91
CA THR A 235 2.39 -7.03 -11.69
C THR A 235 1.27 -7.66 -12.50
N THR A 236 1.65 -8.49 -13.45
CA THR A 236 0.72 -9.45 -14.05
C THR A 236 0.55 -10.59 -13.06
N ILE A 237 -0.71 -10.96 -12.81
CA ILE A 237 -1.06 -12.13 -12.02
C ILE A 237 -1.87 -13.08 -12.89
N ASP A 238 -1.66 -14.37 -12.67
CA ASP A 238 -2.34 -15.42 -13.42
C ASP A 238 -2.81 -16.55 -12.48
N GLY A 239 -3.78 -17.32 -12.97
CA GLY A 239 -4.42 -18.42 -12.25
C GLY A 239 -5.46 -19.12 -13.11
N SER A 240 -6.42 -19.77 -12.47
CA SER A 240 -7.49 -20.55 -13.12
C SER A 240 -8.76 -20.47 -12.28
N GLY A 241 -9.92 -20.63 -12.91
CA GLY A 241 -11.19 -20.65 -12.21
C GLY A 241 -12.38 -20.27 -13.08
N PHE A 242 -13.51 -19.98 -12.45
CA PHE A 242 -14.73 -19.54 -13.10
C PHE A 242 -14.70 -18.04 -13.39
N VAL A 243 -15.04 -17.68 -14.61
CA VAL A 243 -15.24 -16.30 -15.04
C VAL A 243 -16.45 -16.24 -15.97
N VAL A 244 -17.44 -15.41 -15.65
CA VAL A 244 -18.73 -15.33 -16.36
C VAL A 244 -19.40 -16.71 -16.50
N GLY A 245 -19.43 -17.47 -15.40
CA GLY A 245 -20.11 -18.76 -15.32
C GLY A 245 -19.45 -19.91 -16.10
N SER A 246 -18.24 -19.70 -16.61
CA SER A 246 -17.47 -20.72 -17.35
C SER A 246 -16.11 -20.94 -16.70
N GLU A 247 -15.67 -22.19 -16.64
CA GLU A 247 -14.35 -22.56 -16.11
C GLU A 247 -13.26 -22.33 -17.16
N PHE A 248 -12.16 -21.70 -16.75
CA PHE A 248 -10.99 -21.42 -17.57
C PHE A 248 -9.71 -21.92 -16.89
N ASP A 249 -8.87 -22.58 -17.66
CA ASP A 249 -7.53 -23.03 -17.23
C ASP A 249 -6.54 -21.85 -17.08
N TYR A 250 -6.87 -20.69 -17.66
CA TYR A 250 -6.05 -19.49 -17.60
C TYR A 250 -6.92 -18.25 -17.39
N VAL A 251 -6.64 -17.52 -16.30
CA VAL A 251 -7.21 -16.20 -15.97
C VAL A 251 -6.04 -15.29 -15.64
N GLU A 252 -5.90 -14.18 -16.36
CA GLU A 252 -4.83 -13.19 -16.17
C GLU A 252 -5.42 -11.81 -15.94
N THR A 253 -4.82 -11.06 -15.02
CA THR A 253 -5.07 -9.63 -14.87
C THR A 253 -3.81 -8.91 -14.42
N LYS A 254 -3.88 -7.58 -14.37
CA LYS A 254 -2.72 -6.73 -14.14
C LYS A 254 -3.01 -5.68 -13.07
N PHE A 255 -2.14 -5.62 -12.08
CA PHE A 255 -2.22 -4.65 -11.00
C PHE A 255 -1.04 -3.67 -11.03
N VAL A 256 -1.32 -2.40 -10.79
CA VAL A 256 -0.33 -1.32 -10.83
C VAL A 256 -0.23 -0.62 -9.49
N LEU A 257 0.82 -0.92 -8.71
CA LEU A 257 1.12 -0.10 -7.54
C LEU A 257 1.77 1.22 -8.04
N PRO A 258 1.09 2.38 -7.92
CA PRO A 258 1.55 3.60 -8.56
C PRO A 258 2.83 4.11 -7.90
N SER A 259 3.56 4.93 -8.66
CA SER A 259 4.63 5.74 -8.10
C SER A 259 4.07 6.61 -6.97
N ARG A 260 4.92 6.92 -5.99
CA ARG A 260 4.59 7.86 -4.92
C ARG A 260 5.77 8.76 -4.63
N LEU A 261 5.51 10.06 -4.52
CA LEU A 261 6.46 11.05 -4.01
C LEU A 261 6.02 11.46 -2.61
N SER A 262 6.91 11.36 -1.63
CA SER A 262 6.64 11.77 -0.26
C SER A 262 7.66 12.81 0.19
N PHE A 263 7.18 13.85 0.86
CA PHE A 263 7.99 14.87 1.53
C PHE A 263 7.64 14.83 3.01
N GLY A 264 8.64 14.97 3.87
CA GLY A 264 8.43 15.01 5.31
C GLY A 264 9.27 16.07 5.99
N ALA A 265 8.74 16.64 7.05
CA ALA A 265 9.43 17.57 7.93
C ALA A 265 9.12 17.24 9.38
N ARG A 266 10.15 17.22 10.22
CA ARG A 266 10.03 17.15 11.68
C ARG A 266 10.74 18.35 12.29
N PHE A 267 10.04 19.03 13.17
CA PHE A 267 10.56 20.14 13.94
C PHE A 267 10.46 19.82 15.43
N ASP A 268 11.61 19.77 16.10
CA ASP A 268 11.70 19.54 17.54
C ASP A 268 12.09 20.84 18.26
N TYR A 269 11.40 21.16 19.35
CA TYR A 269 11.68 22.31 20.18
C TYR A 269 11.48 21.95 21.65
N LEU A 270 12.60 21.93 22.39
CA LEU A 270 12.66 21.40 23.76
C LEU A 270 12.10 19.96 23.76
N ASP A 271 11.08 19.69 24.57
CA ASP A 271 10.48 18.36 24.70
C ASP A 271 9.32 18.11 23.71
N PHE A 272 9.01 19.08 22.84
CA PHE A 272 7.88 19.01 21.91
C PHE A 272 8.35 18.89 20.47
N GLY A 273 7.82 17.90 19.75
CA GLY A 273 8.04 17.71 18.33
C GLY A 273 6.75 17.85 17.53
N VAL A 274 6.82 18.46 16.36
CA VAL A 274 5.75 18.48 15.36
C VAL A 274 6.28 17.87 14.07
N ALA A 275 5.53 16.94 13.49
CA ALA A 275 5.87 16.33 12.22
C ALA A 275 4.75 16.58 11.20
N PHE A 276 5.14 16.70 9.93
CA PHE A 276 4.26 16.90 8.80
C PHE A 276 4.81 16.10 7.62
N ASP A 277 3.97 15.27 7.02
CA ASP A 277 4.28 14.58 5.77
C ASP A 277 3.23 14.93 4.71
N PHE A 278 3.69 15.10 3.47
CA PHE A 278 2.88 15.26 2.28
C PHE A 278 3.20 14.13 1.32
N GLU A 279 2.18 13.37 0.90
CA GLU A 279 2.32 12.29 -0.05
C GLU A 279 1.51 12.56 -1.33
N TYR A 280 2.15 12.38 -2.48
CA TYR A 280 1.53 12.46 -3.79
C TYR A 280 1.66 11.10 -4.50
N ALA A 281 0.55 10.36 -4.55
CA ALA A 281 0.44 9.13 -5.30
C ALA A 281 0.03 9.43 -6.74
N PHE A 282 0.78 8.90 -7.72
CA PHE A 282 0.52 9.10 -9.14
C PHE A 282 -0.59 8.15 -9.63
N GLN A 283 -1.80 8.29 -9.07
CA GLN A 283 -2.94 7.40 -9.35
C GLN A 283 -3.37 7.41 -10.82
N SER A 284 -2.99 8.44 -11.60
CA SER A 284 -3.15 8.46 -13.05
C SER A 284 -2.37 7.36 -13.78
N GLN A 285 -1.50 6.61 -13.08
CA GLN A 285 -0.80 5.45 -13.61
C GLN A 285 -1.59 4.14 -13.46
N ASN A 286 -2.70 4.18 -12.73
CA ASN A 286 -3.57 3.05 -12.46
C ASN A 286 -4.70 3.08 -13.50
N ASP A 287 -4.49 2.37 -14.60
CA ASP A 287 -5.51 2.20 -15.63
C ASP A 287 -6.46 1.07 -15.23
N ARG A 288 -7.69 1.10 -15.76
CA ARG A 288 -8.59 -0.05 -15.64
C ARG A 288 -7.94 -1.26 -16.30
N ALA A 289 -7.80 -2.35 -15.54
CA ALA A 289 -7.26 -3.60 -16.04
C ALA A 289 -8.41 -4.49 -16.53
N ASP A 290 -8.29 -4.97 -17.76
CA ASP A 290 -9.15 -6.04 -18.27
C ASP A 290 -8.75 -7.37 -17.61
N VAL A 291 -9.67 -8.33 -17.63
CA VAL A 291 -9.40 -9.72 -17.26
C VAL A 291 -9.32 -10.54 -18.55
N LEU A 292 -8.21 -11.25 -18.74
CA LEU A 292 -7.99 -12.12 -19.88
C LEU A 292 -8.28 -13.56 -19.45
N VAL A 293 -9.07 -14.29 -20.25
CA VAL A 293 -9.44 -15.69 -19.96
C VAL A 293 -9.19 -16.58 -21.15
N GLY A 294 -8.77 -17.83 -20.92
CA GLY A 294 -8.46 -18.77 -22.00
C GLY A 294 -8.29 -20.22 -21.55
N ALA A 295 -8.20 -21.13 -22.52
CA ALA A 295 -7.80 -22.53 -22.28
C ALA A 295 -6.27 -22.68 -22.07
N SER A 296 -5.51 -21.64 -22.42
CA SER A 296 -4.07 -21.51 -22.17
C SER A 296 -3.67 -20.04 -22.36
N SER A 297 -2.45 -19.67 -21.95
CA SER A 297 -1.89 -18.33 -22.12
C SER A 297 -1.87 -17.84 -23.58
N ASP A 298 -1.80 -18.76 -24.55
CA ASP A 298 -1.72 -18.44 -25.98
C ASP A 298 -3.11 -18.26 -26.63
N MET A 299 -4.18 -18.54 -25.89
CA MET A 299 -5.57 -18.56 -26.38
C MET A 299 -6.50 -17.77 -25.47
N THR A 300 -6.20 -16.49 -25.26
CA THR A 300 -6.95 -15.61 -24.35
C THR A 300 -7.93 -14.69 -25.05
N ASN A 301 -9.07 -14.42 -24.43
CA ASN A 301 -10.02 -13.37 -24.79
C ASN A 301 -10.17 -12.39 -23.62
N ALA A 302 -10.34 -11.11 -23.92
CA ALA A 302 -10.65 -10.12 -22.90
C ALA A 302 -12.12 -10.23 -22.48
N VAL A 303 -12.37 -10.19 -21.19
CA VAL A 303 -13.69 -10.09 -20.57
C VAL A 303 -13.80 -8.72 -19.92
N GLY A 304 -15.00 -8.13 -19.96
CA GLY A 304 -15.29 -6.86 -19.30
C GLY A 304 -15.02 -6.92 -17.79
N ASN A 305 -14.91 -5.75 -17.18
CA ASN A 305 -14.55 -5.61 -15.77
C ASN A 305 -15.47 -6.46 -14.86
N ILE A 306 -14.87 -7.38 -14.12
CA ILE A 306 -15.53 -8.27 -13.14
C ILE A 306 -15.40 -7.76 -11.69
N TYR A 307 -14.85 -6.56 -11.53
CA TYR A 307 -14.71 -5.86 -10.25
C TYR A 307 -15.84 -4.84 -10.00
N ASP A 308 -16.69 -4.57 -11.00
CA ASP A 308 -17.86 -3.68 -10.88
C ASP A 308 -19.13 -4.45 -10.48
#